data_AF-W8PIU8-F1
#
_entry.id   AF-W8PIU8-F1
#
_cell.length_a   1.000
_cell.length_b   1.000
_cell.length_c   1.000
_cell.angle_alpha   90.00
_cell.angle_beta   90.00
_cell.angle_gamma   90.00
#
_symmetry.space_group_name_H-M   'P 1'
#
loop_
_entity.id
_entity.type
_entity.pdbx_description
1 polymer ?
#
loop_
_entity_poly.entity_id
_entity_poly.type
_entity_poly.pdbx_seq_one_letter_code
_entity_poly.pdbx_strand_id
1 'polypeptide(L)'
;MPDFILLLVLLFLLAIVGWAILALTIAILKWLAVNAITGLIIIGVLNFLGVTHVPINWLTLLILAIGGVIGAFILIILSLF
;
A
#
# COMPACT_ATOMS: atom_id res chain seq x y z
N MET A 1 -45.66 -3.55 -10.50
CA MET A 1 -45.03 -2.27 -10.90
C MET A 1 -44.03 -1.73 -9.87
N PRO A 2 -44.27 -1.73 -8.54
CA PRO A 2 -43.27 -1.26 -7.56
C PRO A 2 -42.02 -2.16 -7.47
N ASP A 3 -42.15 -3.46 -7.72
CA ASP A 3 -41.03 -4.42 -7.60
C ASP A 3 -39.91 -4.20 -8.64
N PHE A 4 -40.28 -3.71 -9.83
CA PHE A 4 -39.31 -3.38 -10.87
C PHE A 4 -38.47 -2.15 -10.50
N ILE A 5 -39.09 -1.15 -9.87
CA ILE A 5 -38.39 0.05 -9.38
C ILE A 5 -37.43 -0.33 -8.26
N LEU A 6 -37.85 -1.18 -7.32
CA LEU A 6 -36.99 -1.69 -6.25
C LEU A 6 -35.78 -2.46 -6.81
N LEU A 7 -35.97 -3.29 -7.83
CA LEU A 7 -34.89 -4.00 -8.51
C LEU A 7 -33.89 -3.02 -9.16
N LEU A 8 -34.39 -1.97 -9.82
CA LEU A 8 -33.53 -0.97 -10.46
C LEU A 8 -32.71 -0.19 -9.41
N VAL A 9 -33.33 0.19 -8.30
CA VAL A 9 -32.67 0.86 -7.17
C VAL A 9 -31.59 -0.06 -6.57
N LEU A 10 -31.88 -1.35 -6.39
CA LEU A 10 -30.90 -2.32 -5.89
C LEU A 10 -29.69 -2.44 -6.82
N LEU A 11 -29.93 -2.58 -8.13
CA LEU A 11 -28.85 -2.67 -9.12
C LEU A 11 -27.99 -1.39 -9.16
N PHE A 12 -28.62 -0.23 -9.05
CA PHE A 12 -27.93 1.05 -9.00
C PHE A 12 -27.05 1.16 -7.75
N LEU A 13 -27.57 0.80 -6.57
CA LEU A 13 -26.79 0.78 -5.33
C LEU A 13 -25.63 -0.21 -5.40
N LEU A 14 -25.85 -1.40 -5.96
CA LEU A 14 -24.81 -2.41 -6.14
C LEU A 14 -23.69 -1.90 -7.05
N ALA A 15 -24.04 -1.23 -8.15
CA ALA A 15 -23.06 -0.62 -9.06
C ALA A 15 -22.22 0.46 -8.36
N ILE A 16 -22.86 1.31 -7.55
CA ILE A 16 -22.15 2.34 -6.76
C ILE A 16 -21.17 1.70 -5.77
N VAL A 17 -21.63 0.69 -5.02
CA VAL A 17 -20.77 -0.01 -4.04
C VAL A 17 -19.60 -0.70 -4.75
N GLY A 18 -19.86 -1.39 -5.87
CA GLY A 18 -18.82 -2.02 -6.66
C GLY A 18 -17.79 -1.01 -7.19
N TRP A 19 -18.24 0.12 -7.70
CA TRP A 19 -17.36 1.21 -8.16
C TRP A 19 -16.53 1.79 -7.02
N ALA A 20 -17.14 2.05 -5.85
CA ALA A 20 -16.45 2.61 -4.70
C ALA A 20 -15.35 1.68 -4.18
N ILE A 21 -15.61 0.37 -4.13
CA ILE A 21 -14.60 -0.64 -3.76
C ILE A 21 -13.44 -0.62 -4.74
N LEU A 22 -13.70 -0.66 -6.06
CA LEU A 22 -12.65 -0.64 -7.07
C LEU A 22 -11.80 0.65 -6.99
N ALA A 23 -12.45 1.80 -6.85
CA ALA A 23 -11.76 3.08 -6.72
C ALA A 23 -10.85 3.10 -5.48
N LEU A 24 -11.35 2.60 -4.34
CA LEU A 24 -10.58 2.50 -3.11
C LEU A 24 -9.42 1.51 -3.23
N THR A 25 -9.63 0.34 -3.83
CA THR A 25 -8.57 -0.64 -4.08
C THR A 25 -7.46 -0.04 -4.91
N ILE A 26 -7.79 0.66 -6.01
CA ILE A 26 -6.78 1.31 -6.87
C ILE A 26 -6.03 2.40 -6.10
N ALA A 27 -6.72 3.19 -5.27
CA ALA A 27 -6.08 4.22 -4.45
C ALA A 27 -5.10 3.62 -3.44
N ILE A 28 -5.49 2.54 -2.76
CA ILE A 28 -4.63 1.83 -1.81
C ILE A 28 -3.42 1.23 -2.53
N LEU A 29 -3.59 0.60 -3.70
CA LEU A 29 -2.48 0.04 -4.46
C LEU A 29 -1.47 1.11 -4.89
N LYS A 30 -1.95 2.28 -5.33
CA LYS A 30 -1.06 3.42 -5.65
C LYS A 30 -0.30 3.89 -4.42
N TRP A 31 -0.98 4.01 -3.28
CA TRP A 31 -0.36 4.43 -2.03
C TRP A 31 0.72 3.43 -1.57
N LEU A 32 0.40 2.13 -1.59
CA LEU A 32 1.35 1.05 -1.26
C LEU A 32 2.58 1.08 -2.16
N ALA A 33 2.39 1.28 -3.47
CA ALA A 33 3.48 1.33 -4.43
C ALA A 33 4.41 2.52 -4.19
N VAL A 34 3.85 3.73 -3.98
CA VAL A 34 4.64 4.94 -3.69
C VAL A 34 5.41 4.78 -2.38
N ASN A 35 4.78 4.24 -1.34
CA ASN A 35 5.42 3.98 -0.06
C ASN A 35 6.57 2.98 -0.18
N ALA A 36 6.33 1.86 -0.86
CA ALA A 36 7.34 0.83 -1.09
C ALA A 36 8.54 1.40 -1.85
N ILE A 37 8.31 2.13 -2.95
CA ILE A 37 9.37 2.76 -3.74
C ILE A 37 10.16 3.76 -2.89
N THR A 38 9.48 4.63 -2.16
CA THR A 38 10.13 5.65 -1.33
C THR A 38 11.00 4.99 -0.25
N GLY A 39 10.46 3.98 0.45
CA GLY A 39 11.20 3.24 1.47
C GLY A 39 12.39 2.45 0.90
N LEU A 40 12.21 1.84 -0.28
CA LEU A 40 13.27 1.11 -0.98
C LEU A 40 14.41 2.03 -1.41
N ILE A 41 14.10 3.25 -1.87
CA ILE A 41 15.13 4.23 -2.22
C ILE A 41 15.94 4.59 -0.98
N ILE A 42 15.29 4.86 0.16
CA ILE A 42 15.98 5.23 1.41
C ILE A 42 16.90 4.09 1.87
N ILE A 43 16.35 2.88 2.02
CA ILE A 43 17.12 1.72 2.47
C ILE A 43 18.19 1.33 1.45
N GLY A 44 17.87 1.35 0.16
CA GLY A 44 18.79 1.01 -0.92
C GLY A 44 20.00 1.93 -0.94
N VAL A 45 19.81 3.24 -0.77
CA VAL A 45 20.91 4.20 -0.67
C VAL A 45 21.77 3.95 0.57
N LEU A 46 21.15 3.73 1.74
CA LEU A 46 21.90 3.51 2.98
C LEU A 46 22.66 2.18 2.99
N ASN A 47 22.07 1.13 2.43
CA ASN A 47 22.75 -0.16 2.23
C ASN A 47 23.91 -0.03 1.24
N PHE A 48 23.73 0.71 0.13
CA PHE A 48 24.79 0.95 -0.85
C PHE A 48 25.97 1.72 -0.25
N LEU A 49 25.68 2.70 0.62
CA LEU A 49 26.71 3.47 1.35
C LEU A 49 27.36 2.67 2.48
N GLY A 50 26.91 1.45 2.77
CA GLY A 50 27.43 0.60 3.85
C GLY A 50 27.04 1.07 5.26
N VAL A 51 26.07 1.97 5.39
CA VAL A 51 25.59 2.50 6.68
C VAL A 51 24.69 1.48 7.38
N THR A 52 23.86 0.77 6.63
CA THR A 52 22.93 -0.26 7.12
C THR A 52 23.09 -1.54 6.32
N HIS A 53 22.62 -2.66 6.87
CA HIS A 53 22.60 -3.95 6.18
C HIS A 53 21.20 -4.57 6.27
N VAL A 54 20.21 -3.86 5.74
CA VAL A 54 18.82 -4.36 5.73
C VAL A 54 18.61 -5.32 4.55
N PRO A 55 18.25 -6.60 4.77
CA PRO A 55 18.04 -7.55 3.69
C PRO A 55 16.75 -7.22 2.92
N ILE A 56 16.83 -6.99 1.60
CA ILE A 56 15.65 -6.76 0.76
C ILE A 56 14.94 -8.09 0.46
N ASN A 57 13.85 -8.35 1.17
CA ASN A 57 12.99 -9.52 1.03
C ASN A 57 11.49 -9.13 1.08
N TRP A 58 10.60 -10.10 0.94
CA TRP A 58 9.14 -9.87 0.96
C TRP A 58 8.63 -9.17 2.22
N LEU A 59 9.23 -9.47 3.38
CA LEU A 59 8.84 -8.83 4.65
C LEU A 59 9.25 -7.36 4.66
N THR A 60 10.46 -7.03 4.23
CA THR A 60 10.89 -5.63 4.12
C THR A 60 10.05 -4.86 3.13
N LEU A 61 9.71 -5.45 1.97
CA LEU A 61 8.80 -4.83 1.01
C LEU A 61 7.43 -4.55 1.62
N LEU A 62 6.88 -5.47 2.41
CA LEU A 62 5.60 -5.28 3.08
C LEU A 62 5.66 -4.16 4.13
N ILE A 63 6.72 -4.13 4.95
CA ILE A 63 6.94 -3.08 5.95
C ILE A 63 7.09 -1.71 5.27
N LEU A 64 7.81 -1.64 4.15
CA LEU A 64 7.97 -0.41 3.38
C LEU A 64 6.69 0.00 2.66
N ALA A 65 5.91 -0.94 2.12
CA ALA A 65 4.64 -0.63 1.46
C ALA A 65 3.61 -0.05 2.45
N ILE A 66 3.51 -0.64 3.64
CA ILE A 66 2.57 -0.19 4.68
C ILE A 66 3.09 1.05 5.41
N GLY A 67 4.38 1.09 5.75
CA GLY A 67 4.97 2.15 6.58
C GLY A 67 5.64 3.29 5.82
N GLY A 68 5.91 3.13 4.52
CA GLY A 68 6.66 4.09 3.70
C GLY A 68 7.99 4.48 4.34
N VAL A 69 8.16 5.79 4.54
CA VAL A 69 9.32 6.39 5.20
C VAL A 69 9.46 5.92 6.66
N ILE A 70 8.36 5.84 7.41
CA ILE A 70 8.39 5.40 8.81
C ILE A 70 8.83 3.93 8.88
N GLY A 71 8.29 3.09 7.99
CA GLY A 71 8.72 1.70 7.86
C GLY A 71 10.21 1.58 7.53
N ALA A 72 10.74 2.46 6.68
CA ALA A 72 12.16 2.52 6.38
C ALA A 72 13.00 2.84 7.63
N PHE A 73 12.60 3.85 8.41
CA PHE A 73 13.29 4.18 9.67
C PHE A 73 13.27 3.04 10.69
N ILE A 74 12.15 2.33 10.83
CA ILE A 74 12.07 1.16 11.70
C ILE A 74 13.09 0.11 11.28
N LEU A 75 13.16 -0.22 9.99
CA LEU A 75 14.10 -1.22 9.47
C LEU A 75 15.56 -0.78 9.64
N ILE A 76 15.86 0.50 9.43
CA ILE A 76 17.19 1.08 9.67
C ILE A 76 17.58 0.93 11.13
N ILE A 77 16.71 1.34 12.05
CA ILE A 77 16.96 1.24 13.49
C ILE A 77 17.21 -0.22 13.87
N LEU A 78 16.37 -1.15 13.42
CA LEU A 78 16.54 -2.58 13.67
C LEU A 78 17.83 -3.17 13.09
N SER A 79 18.39 -2.57 12.03
CA SER A 79 19.67 -3.00 11.45
C SER A 79 20.89 -2.49 12.23
N LEU A 80 20.72 -1.51 13.12
CA LEU A 80 21.82 -0.89 13.87
C LEU A 80 21.97 -1.47 15.29
N PHE A 81 21.01 -2.28 15.74
CA PHE A 81 21.01 -2.99 17.03
C PHE A 81 21.18 -4.49 16.82
#